data_AF-A0A7L1QIA4-F1
#
_entry.id   AF-A0A7L1QIA4-F1
#
_cell.length_a   1.000
_cell.length_b   1.000
_cell.length_c   1.000
_cell.angle_alpha   90.00
_cell.angle_beta   90.00
_cell.angle_gamma   90.00
#
_symmetry.space_group_name_H-M   'P 1'
#
loop_
_entity.id
_entity.type
_entity.pdbx_description
1 polymer ?
#
loop_
_entity_poly.entity_id
_entity_poly.type
_entity_poly.pdbx_seq_one_letter_code
_entity_poly.pdbx_strand_id
1 'polypeptide(L)'
;KGIDREFYLLFSIFDENDSWYLKKNIEAFTGDPSKVDENDADFMESNKMHAVNGYLYGNLPGLTMCKNDKVSWHLIGLGSHYDMHGVQFQGNTIDLRGTTRDGLALFPHLSGTALMQPDRVGTFKVVCRTFDHFVGGMKHLYEVSSCRNTTRAQQQRGAMRLFYIAAEEVEWDYASNKSSVPKIYNISSYEERCRRENGFLPLSSCWESIQLSCAVHSSKREGKAALITGIFCLNLGPLLHAEVGDSVLIVFKNKASRPYSISAHGIEEVGCEEQPETPITLPGEINTYRWNVPERSGPGKTDPNCITWVYYSTANFVK
;
A
#
# COMPACT_ATOMS: atom_id res chain seq x y z
N LYS A 1 24.80 20.00 -2.41
CA LYS A 1 24.39 21.40 -2.71
C LYS A 1 23.04 21.37 -3.41
N GLY A 2 22.07 22.18 -2.98
CA GLY A 2 20.73 22.23 -3.61
C GLY A 2 19.72 21.21 -3.08
N ILE A 3 20.04 20.54 -1.97
CA ILE A 3 19.14 19.71 -1.17
C ILE A 3 18.98 20.44 0.17
N ASP A 4 17.75 20.57 0.63
CA ASP A 4 17.40 21.27 1.88
C ASP A 4 17.45 20.30 3.08
N ARG A 5 17.07 19.02 2.87
CA ARG A 5 17.06 17.97 3.89
C ARG A 5 17.55 16.63 3.35
N GLU A 6 18.30 15.91 4.18
CA GLU A 6 18.79 14.56 3.88
C GLU A 6 18.38 13.62 5.01
N PHE A 7 17.81 12.47 4.66
CA PHE A 7 17.44 11.42 5.60
C PHE A 7 18.09 10.11 5.21
N TYR A 8 18.47 9.32 6.21
CA TYR A 8 19.06 8.00 6.05
C TYR A 8 18.20 6.98 6.78
N LEU A 9 17.63 6.03 6.04
CA LEU A 9 16.78 4.97 6.59
C LEU A 9 17.34 3.60 6.25
N LEU A 10 17.60 2.82 7.29
CA LEU A 10 17.96 1.42 7.23
C LEU A 10 16.72 0.59 7.52
N PHE A 11 16.24 -0.14 6.51
CA PHE A 11 15.17 -1.12 6.64
C PHE A 11 15.81 -2.49 6.89
N SER A 12 15.50 -3.09 8.03
CA SER A 12 16.03 -4.40 8.40
C SER A 12 15.13 -5.08 9.43
N ILE A 13 15.03 -6.40 9.33
CA ILE A 13 14.56 -7.24 10.42
C ILE A 13 15.76 -7.50 11.33
N PHE A 14 15.84 -6.79 12.45
CA PHE A 14 16.89 -7.01 13.43
C PHE A 14 16.56 -8.28 14.22
N ASP A 15 17.18 -9.38 13.82
CA ASP A 15 17.02 -10.68 14.47
C ASP A 15 17.92 -10.75 15.72
N GLU A 16 17.34 -10.50 16.89
CA GLU A 16 18.08 -10.56 18.16
C GLU A 16 18.43 -12.00 18.58
N ASN A 17 17.89 -13.03 17.91
CA ASN A 17 18.31 -14.42 18.17
C ASN A 17 19.76 -14.66 17.74
N ASP A 18 20.22 -13.96 16.70
CA ASP A 18 21.61 -14.03 16.20
C ASP A 18 22.55 -13.05 16.92
N SER A 19 22.03 -12.29 17.88
CA SER A 19 22.79 -11.29 18.63
C SER A 19 23.74 -11.95 19.62
N TRP A 20 25.00 -11.48 19.66
CA TRP A 20 25.97 -11.87 20.68
C TRP A 20 25.50 -11.61 22.12
N TYR A 21 24.46 -10.77 22.28
CA TYR A 21 23.91 -10.37 23.57
C TYR A 21 22.63 -11.11 23.96
N LEU A 22 22.15 -12.08 23.17
CA LEU A 22 20.89 -12.80 23.43
C LEU A 22 20.79 -13.30 24.87
N LYS A 23 21.81 -14.04 25.36
CA LYS A 23 21.82 -14.58 26.74
C LYS A 23 21.72 -13.49 27.81
N LYS A 24 22.40 -12.36 27.60
CA LYS A 24 22.32 -11.22 28.54
C LYS A 24 20.94 -10.59 28.54
N ASN A 25 20.31 -10.49 27.36
CA ASN A 25 18.94 -9.97 27.25
C ASN A 25 17.93 -10.91 27.92
N ILE A 26 18.08 -12.22 27.73
CA ILE A 26 17.26 -13.23 28.42
C ILE A 26 17.37 -13.05 29.94
N GLU A 27 18.58 -13.01 30.48
CA GLU A 27 18.84 -12.81 31.91
C GLU A 27 18.26 -11.50 32.46
N ALA A 28 18.32 -10.42 31.67
CA ALA A 28 17.90 -9.10 32.10
C ALA A 28 16.37 -8.87 32.01
N PHE A 29 15.69 -9.45 31.02
CA PHE A 29 14.33 -9.01 30.64
C PHE A 29 13.23 -10.08 30.75
N THR A 30 13.56 -11.37 30.87
CA THR A 30 12.53 -12.44 30.82
C THR A 30 11.90 -12.78 32.18
N GLY A 31 12.37 -12.15 33.26
CA GLY A 31 11.91 -12.37 34.64
C GLY A 31 12.31 -13.72 35.22
N ASP A 32 12.10 -14.81 34.48
CA ASP A 32 12.53 -16.18 34.80
C ASP A 32 13.24 -16.82 33.58
N PRO A 33 14.56 -16.62 33.44
CA PRO A 33 15.37 -17.15 32.34
C PRO A 33 15.28 -18.66 32.17
N SER A 34 14.96 -19.41 33.23
CA SER A 34 14.94 -20.87 33.22
C SER A 34 13.77 -21.46 32.41
N LYS A 35 12.74 -20.65 32.15
CA LYS A 35 11.55 -21.04 31.39
C LYS A 35 11.63 -20.71 29.90
N VAL A 36 12.70 -20.04 29.48
CA VAL A 36 12.87 -19.63 28.09
C VAL A 36 13.42 -20.82 27.29
N ASP A 37 12.67 -21.24 26.28
CA ASP A 37 13.17 -22.14 25.24
C ASP A 37 13.61 -21.30 24.05
N GLU A 38 14.93 -21.24 23.81
CA GLU A 38 15.50 -20.49 22.70
C GLU A 38 15.10 -21.05 21.31
N ASN A 39 14.59 -22.29 21.25
CA ASN A 39 14.13 -22.91 19.99
C ASN A 39 12.62 -22.81 19.79
N ASP A 40 11.90 -22.21 20.74
CA ASP A 40 10.47 -21.98 20.59
C ASP A 40 10.22 -20.95 19.48
N ALA A 41 9.32 -21.28 18.56
CA ALA A 41 9.08 -20.46 17.37
C ALA A 41 8.49 -19.09 17.72
N ASP A 42 7.63 -19.01 18.74
CA ASP A 42 7.02 -17.75 19.16
C ASP A 42 8.06 -16.87 19.89
N PHE A 43 8.96 -17.47 20.68
CA PHE A 43 10.10 -16.79 21.26
C PHE A 43 11.03 -16.22 20.17
N MET A 44 11.43 -17.04 19.20
CA MET A 44 12.27 -16.59 18.10
C MET A 44 11.63 -15.44 17.33
N GLU A 45 10.33 -15.54 17.02
CA GLU A 45 9.60 -14.49 16.32
C GLU A 45 9.51 -13.21 17.16
N SER A 46 9.31 -13.31 18.47
CA SER A 46 9.27 -12.14 19.37
C SER A 46 10.58 -11.33 19.39
N ASN A 47 11.70 -11.96 19.04
CA ASN A 47 13.02 -11.35 18.96
C ASN A 47 13.34 -10.76 17.57
N LYS A 48 12.44 -10.91 16.58
CA LYS A 48 12.60 -10.30 15.25
C LYS A 48 11.98 -8.92 15.23
N MET A 49 12.83 -7.90 15.23
CA MET A 49 12.40 -6.52 15.27
C MET A 49 12.35 -5.95 13.84
N HIS A 50 11.16 -5.91 13.22
CA HIS A 50 10.93 -5.34 11.89
C HIS A 50 11.04 -3.80 11.90
N ALA A 51 12.27 -3.29 11.92
CA ALA A 51 12.55 -1.90 12.27
C ALA A 51 13.04 -1.03 11.10
N VAL A 52 12.90 0.29 11.29
CA VAL A 52 13.63 1.29 10.51
C VAL A 52 14.58 2.04 11.42
N ASN A 53 15.89 1.99 11.13
CA ASN A 53 16.93 2.53 12.02
C ASN A 53 16.89 1.98 13.46
N GLY A 54 16.34 0.77 13.67
CA GLY A 54 16.13 0.17 14.99
C GLY A 54 14.87 0.64 15.73
N TYR A 55 14.03 1.46 15.10
CA TYR A 55 12.76 1.94 15.63
C TYR A 55 11.58 1.12 15.09
N LEU A 56 10.50 1.00 15.87
CA LEU A 56 9.32 0.18 15.58
C LEU A 56 8.02 0.97 15.81
N TYR A 57 6.92 0.54 15.19
CA TYR A 57 5.56 1.00 15.50
C TYR A 57 5.39 2.52 15.58
N GLY A 58 6.01 3.27 14.67
CA GLY A 58 5.81 4.72 14.59
C GLY A 58 6.74 5.56 15.46
N ASN A 59 7.66 4.97 16.23
CA ASN A 59 8.44 5.72 17.23
C ASN A 59 9.76 6.35 16.73
N LEU A 60 10.08 6.25 15.43
CA LEU A 60 11.26 6.88 14.82
C LEU A 60 11.13 8.42 14.84
N PRO A 61 12.00 9.15 15.58
CA PRO A 61 11.92 10.61 15.66
C PRO A 61 12.68 11.29 14.53
N GLY A 62 12.44 12.60 14.36
CA GLY A 62 13.32 13.48 13.58
C GLY A 62 13.06 13.54 12.07
N LEU A 63 12.06 12.82 11.55
CA LEU A 63 11.65 12.91 10.15
C LEU A 63 10.76 14.13 9.89
N THR A 64 11.34 15.32 10.03
CA THR A 64 10.63 16.60 9.89
C THR A 64 11.22 17.43 8.75
N MET A 65 10.36 17.97 7.89
CA MET A 65 10.76 18.79 6.75
C MET A 65 9.74 19.89 6.49
N CYS A 66 10.11 20.86 5.66
CA CYS A 66 9.20 21.92 5.27
C CYS A 66 8.55 21.61 3.92
N LYS A 67 7.31 22.07 3.74
CA LYS A 67 6.68 22.08 2.42
C LYS A 67 7.60 22.77 1.41
N ASN A 68 7.74 22.17 0.23
CA ASN A 68 8.61 22.55 -0.88
C ASN A 68 10.13 22.35 -0.67
N ASP A 69 10.57 21.80 0.47
CA ASP A 69 11.99 21.42 0.64
C ASP A 69 12.37 20.39 -0.43
N LYS A 70 13.59 20.49 -0.95
CA LYS A 70 14.19 19.41 -1.73
C LYS A 70 14.79 18.40 -0.77
N VAL A 71 14.20 17.22 -0.72
CA VAL A 71 14.54 16.17 0.24
C VAL A 71 15.21 15.02 -0.49
N SER A 72 16.35 14.57 0.04
CA SER A 72 17.03 13.35 -0.41
C SER A 72 16.86 12.25 0.63
N TRP A 73 16.26 11.14 0.21
CA TRP A 73 16.07 9.94 1.02
C TRP A 73 17.10 8.90 0.60
N HIS A 74 18.04 8.58 1.48
CA HIS A 74 19.02 7.52 1.32
C HIS A 74 18.53 6.28 2.06
N LEU A 75 18.20 5.25 1.31
CA LEU A 75 17.51 4.08 1.82
C LEU A 75 18.39 2.85 1.63
N ILE A 76 18.50 2.02 2.66
CA ILE A 76 19.34 0.83 2.66
C ILE A 76 18.50 -0.34 3.16
N GLY A 77 18.52 -1.46 2.44
CA GLY A 77 18.04 -2.75 2.92
C GLY A 77 19.22 -3.56 3.44
N LEU A 78 19.07 -4.19 4.60
CA LEU A 78 20.07 -5.08 5.19
C LEU A 78 19.39 -6.26 5.87
N GLY A 79 20.06 -7.40 5.91
CA GLY A 79 19.61 -8.58 6.63
C GLY A 79 19.66 -9.84 5.78
N SER A 80 18.64 -10.67 5.90
CA SER A 80 18.56 -12.02 5.34
C SER A 80 17.65 -12.10 4.10
N HIS A 81 17.36 -13.30 3.60
CA HIS A 81 16.38 -13.47 2.51
C HIS A 81 14.95 -13.05 2.88
N TYR A 82 14.64 -12.85 4.16
CA TYR A 82 13.37 -12.28 4.61
C TYR A 82 13.29 -10.76 4.39
N ASP A 83 14.42 -10.07 4.20
CA ASP A 83 14.49 -8.61 4.04
C ASP A 83 14.14 -8.14 2.62
N MET A 84 12.95 -8.51 2.16
CA MET A 84 12.33 -8.01 0.94
C MET A 84 11.39 -6.85 1.30
N HIS A 85 11.88 -5.63 1.20
CA HIS A 85 11.18 -4.44 1.67
C HIS A 85 10.55 -3.66 0.53
N GLY A 86 9.22 -3.53 0.53
CA GLY A 86 8.51 -2.59 -0.34
C GLY A 86 8.32 -1.24 0.36
N VAL A 87 9.33 -0.38 0.36
CA VAL A 87 9.25 0.92 1.04
C VAL A 87 8.30 1.83 0.27
N GLN A 88 7.32 2.42 0.95
CA GLN A 88 6.36 3.37 0.39
C GLN A 88 6.29 4.64 1.23
N PHE A 89 6.27 5.78 0.56
CA PHE A 89 5.95 7.08 1.12
C PHE A 89 4.47 7.41 0.85
N GLN A 90 3.65 7.37 1.88
CA GLN A 90 2.23 7.69 1.74
C GLN A 90 2.04 9.20 1.50
N GLY A 91 1.15 9.56 0.58
CA GLY A 91 0.72 10.95 0.31
C GLY A 91 1.67 11.79 -0.55
N ASN A 92 2.94 11.40 -0.67
CA ASN A 92 3.94 12.07 -1.50
C ASN A 92 4.60 11.07 -2.45
N THR A 93 4.99 11.53 -3.63
CA THR A 93 5.77 10.75 -4.60
C THR A 93 7.25 11.10 -4.52
N ILE A 94 8.06 10.23 -5.10
CA ILE A 94 9.51 10.33 -5.22
C ILE A 94 9.93 10.30 -6.69
N ASP A 95 10.95 11.07 -7.03
CA ASP A 95 11.75 10.88 -8.24
C ASP A 95 12.84 9.84 -7.94
N LEU A 96 12.74 8.71 -8.63
CA LEU A 96 13.72 7.65 -8.63
C LEU A 96 14.39 7.61 -10.00
N ARG A 97 15.53 8.30 -10.14
CA ARG A 97 16.35 8.33 -11.37
C ARG A 97 15.57 8.81 -12.60
N GLY A 98 14.73 9.83 -12.43
CA GLY A 98 13.91 10.45 -13.47
C GLY A 98 12.53 9.84 -13.65
N THR A 99 12.20 8.78 -12.92
CA THR A 99 10.88 8.15 -12.91
C THR A 99 10.10 8.51 -11.65
N THR A 100 8.80 8.77 -11.77
CA THR A 100 7.90 9.04 -10.65
C THR A 100 7.46 7.72 -10.03
N ARG A 101 7.80 7.50 -8.78
CA ARG A 101 7.33 6.36 -7.96
C ARG A 101 6.79 6.90 -6.64
N ASP A 102 6.15 6.08 -5.83
CA ASP A 102 5.83 6.43 -4.43
C ASP A 102 6.56 5.49 -3.46
N GLY A 103 7.41 4.63 -3.99
CA GLY A 103 8.13 3.63 -3.25
C GLY A 103 9.21 2.95 -4.09
N LEU A 104 9.97 2.07 -3.44
CA LEU A 104 11.03 1.29 -4.05
C LEU A 104 11.20 -0.03 -3.29
N ALA A 105 11.67 -1.04 -4.00
CA ALA A 105 12.06 -2.30 -3.39
C ALA A 105 13.50 -2.23 -2.86
N LEU A 106 13.72 -2.67 -1.63
CA LEU A 106 15.04 -2.89 -1.04
C LEU A 106 15.20 -4.37 -0.70
N PHE A 107 16.41 -4.86 -0.89
CA PHE A 107 16.85 -6.22 -0.60
C PHE A 107 18.13 -6.14 0.23
N PRO A 108 18.64 -7.24 0.82
CA PRO A 108 19.90 -7.22 1.54
C PRO A 108 21.03 -6.57 0.76
N HIS A 109 21.72 -5.63 1.40
CA HIS A 109 22.84 -4.84 0.86
C HIS A 109 22.48 -3.93 -0.33
N LEU A 110 21.20 -3.78 -0.66
CA LEU A 110 20.76 -2.84 -1.68
C LEU A 110 20.60 -1.45 -1.05
N SER A 111 21.09 -0.43 -1.75
CA SER A 111 20.84 0.96 -1.40
C SER A 111 20.26 1.74 -2.57
N GLY A 112 19.40 2.69 -2.25
CA GLY A 112 18.73 3.58 -3.19
C GLY A 112 18.75 5.01 -2.68
N THR A 113 18.77 5.98 -3.60
CA THR A 113 18.54 7.38 -3.26
C THR A 113 17.35 7.88 -4.06
N ALA A 114 16.37 8.41 -3.35
CA ALA A 114 15.14 8.94 -3.91
C ALA A 114 15.02 10.43 -3.58
N LEU A 115 14.58 11.22 -4.54
CA LEU A 115 14.36 12.66 -4.33
C LEU A 115 12.87 12.90 -4.12
N MET A 116 12.53 13.76 -3.17
CA MET A 116 11.16 14.14 -2.87
C MET A 116 11.06 15.65 -2.75
N GLN A 117 9.92 16.21 -3.18
CA GLN A 117 9.55 17.58 -2.86
C GLN A 117 8.11 17.57 -2.35
N PRO A 118 7.89 17.61 -1.02
CA PRO A 118 6.55 17.50 -0.46
C PRO A 118 5.77 18.78 -0.71
N ASP A 119 4.55 18.65 -1.20
CA ASP A 119 3.71 19.79 -1.61
C ASP A 119 2.53 20.05 -0.68
N ARG A 120 2.34 19.20 0.33
CA ARG A 120 1.25 19.30 1.30
C ARG A 120 1.77 19.22 2.72
N VAL A 121 1.20 20.06 3.59
CA VAL A 121 1.47 20.09 5.03
C VAL A 121 0.65 19.00 5.69
N GLY A 122 1.23 18.32 6.67
CA GLY A 122 0.57 17.25 7.41
C GLY A 122 1.54 16.19 7.90
N THR A 123 0.99 15.17 8.54
CA THR A 123 1.72 13.98 8.96
C THR A 123 1.43 12.85 7.99
N PHE A 124 2.48 12.19 7.53
CA PHE A 124 2.42 11.13 6.53
C PHE A 124 3.17 9.90 7.03
N LYS A 125 2.97 8.75 6.37
CA LYS A 125 3.60 7.49 6.76
C LYS A 125 4.70 7.11 5.76
N VAL A 126 5.85 6.66 6.26
CA VAL A 126 6.84 5.87 5.51
C VAL A 126 6.79 4.45 6.04
N VAL A 127 6.44 3.50 5.19
CA VAL A 127 6.11 2.13 5.63
C VAL A 127 6.72 1.10 4.71
N CYS A 128 6.98 -0.09 5.24
CA CYS A 128 7.17 -1.27 4.42
C CYS A 128 5.81 -1.89 4.09
N ARG A 129 5.56 -2.18 2.82
CA ARG A 129 4.29 -2.74 2.31
C ARG A 129 4.30 -4.26 2.23
N THR A 130 5.42 -4.89 2.54
CA THR A 130 5.47 -6.33 2.81
C THR A 130 4.64 -6.60 4.06
N PHE A 131 3.59 -7.42 3.95
CA PHE A 131 2.54 -7.52 4.97
C PHE A 131 3.07 -7.89 6.35
N ASP A 132 3.94 -8.90 6.41
CA ASP A 132 4.56 -9.34 7.66
C ASP A 132 5.33 -8.19 8.33
N HIS A 133 6.16 -7.47 7.57
CA HIS A 133 6.96 -6.36 8.10
C HIS A 133 6.09 -5.20 8.56
N PHE A 134 5.00 -4.91 7.84
CA PHE A 134 4.04 -3.88 8.22
C PHE A 134 3.35 -4.19 9.56
N VAL A 135 2.96 -5.45 9.76
CA VAL A 135 2.35 -5.94 11.01
C VAL A 135 3.38 -5.90 12.14
N GLY A 136 4.59 -6.39 11.88
CA GLY A 136 5.72 -6.39 12.82
C GLY A 136 6.25 -5.01 13.22
N GLY A 137 5.74 -3.93 12.62
CA GLY A 137 5.96 -2.57 13.10
C GLY A 137 6.85 -1.71 12.21
N MET A 138 7.18 -2.16 11.00
CA MET A 138 8.01 -1.41 10.04
C MET A 138 7.21 -0.29 9.35
N LYS A 139 6.79 0.68 10.16
CA LYS A 139 5.94 1.82 9.79
C LYS A 139 6.28 3.02 10.66
N HIS A 140 6.56 4.15 10.04
CA HIS A 140 6.93 5.39 10.73
C HIS A 140 6.22 6.59 10.15
N LEU A 141 6.27 7.68 10.90
CA LEU A 141 5.68 8.96 10.53
C LEU A 141 6.78 9.92 10.07
N TYR A 142 6.47 10.73 9.07
CA TYR A 142 7.22 11.93 8.74
C TYR A 142 6.28 13.13 8.69
N GLU A 143 6.79 14.29 9.09
CA GLU A 143 6.01 15.50 9.24
C GLU A 143 6.47 16.56 8.24
N VAL A 144 5.51 17.12 7.52
CA VAL A 144 5.72 18.25 6.61
C VAL A 144 5.07 19.49 7.21
N SER A 145 5.90 20.43 7.63
CA SER A 145 5.47 21.68 8.27
C SER A 145 5.38 22.85 7.27
N SER A 146 4.56 23.84 7.61
CA SER A 146 4.51 25.12 6.88
C SER A 146 5.60 26.07 7.37
N CYS A 147 6.79 26.04 6.78
CA CYS A 147 7.92 26.87 7.23
C CYS A 147 8.09 28.19 6.45
N ARG A 148 7.52 28.28 5.24
CA ARG A 148 7.59 29.47 4.39
C ARG A 148 6.19 29.85 3.94
N ASN A 149 5.81 31.12 4.08
CA ASN A 149 4.59 31.68 3.52
C ASN A 149 4.68 31.71 2.00
N THR A 150 4.46 30.56 1.37
CA THR A 150 4.34 30.42 -0.08
C THR A 150 2.88 30.18 -0.40
N THR A 151 2.12 31.27 -0.47
CA THR A 151 0.75 31.29 -1.01
C THR A 151 0.82 31.20 -2.52
N ARG A 152 1.10 30.00 -3.04
CA ARG A 152 0.72 29.66 -4.40
C ARG A 152 -0.08 28.37 -4.34
N ALA A 153 -1.38 28.52 -4.15
CA ALA A 153 -2.31 27.42 -4.39
C ALA A 153 -2.14 27.05 -5.87
N GLN A 154 -1.66 25.83 -6.13
CA GLN A 154 -1.60 25.31 -7.49
C GLN A 154 -3.06 25.09 -7.90
N GLN A 155 -3.57 25.98 -8.74
CA GLN A 155 -4.94 25.91 -9.20
C GLN A 155 -5.04 24.72 -10.16
N GLN A 156 -5.71 23.66 -9.73
CA GLN A 156 -5.98 22.51 -10.59
C GLN A 156 -6.86 23.00 -11.75
N ARG A 157 -6.31 22.94 -12.97
CA ARG A 157 -6.96 23.42 -14.20
C ARG A 157 -7.53 22.29 -15.05
N GLY A 158 -7.35 21.04 -14.65
CA GLY A 158 -7.84 19.88 -15.37
C GLY A 158 -9.33 19.63 -15.14
N ALA A 159 -9.82 18.58 -15.80
CA ALA A 159 -11.20 18.17 -15.73
C ALA A 159 -11.52 17.46 -14.40
N MET A 160 -12.79 17.54 -13.98
CA MET A 160 -13.29 16.71 -12.89
C MET A 160 -13.83 15.39 -13.48
N ARG A 161 -13.25 14.27 -13.07
CA ARG A 161 -13.63 12.91 -13.50
C ARG A 161 -14.39 12.21 -12.39
N LEU A 162 -15.65 11.88 -12.65
CA LEU A 162 -16.54 11.23 -11.69
C LEU A 162 -16.63 9.73 -11.96
N PHE A 163 -16.38 8.93 -10.92
CA PHE A 163 -16.50 7.48 -10.94
C PHE A 163 -17.46 7.01 -9.83
N TYR A 164 -18.25 5.98 -10.13
CA TYR A 164 -19.05 5.28 -9.14
C TYR A 164 -18.47 3.88 -8.96
N ILE A 165 -18.05 3.57 -7.74
CA ILE A 165 -17.39 2.31 -7.39
C ILE A 165 -18.15 1.68 -6.23
N ALA A 166 -18.34 0.37 -6.24
CA ALA A 166 -18.91 -0.35 -5.13
C ALA A 166 -17.98 -1.49 -4.70
N ALA A 167 -17.89 -1.74 -3.38
CA ALA A 167 -17.32 -2.96 -2.84
C ALA A 167 -18.43 -3.99 -2.64
N GLU A 168 -18.31 -5.14 -3.30
CA GLU A 168 -19.30 -6.21 -3.30
C GLU A 168 -18.60 -7.54 -2.99
N GLU A 169 -19.21 -8.34 -2.10
CA GLU A 169 -18.76 -9.71 -1.83
C GLU A 169 -19.23 -10.64 -2.96
N VAL A 170 -18.30 -11.40 -3.51
CA VAL A 170 -18.53 -12.32 -4.63
C VAL A 170 -17.85 -13.66 -4.33
N GLU A 171 -18.47 -14.75 -4.77
CA GLU A 171 -17.79 -16.04 -4.80
C GLU A 171 -16.83 -16.07 -6.00
N TRP A 172 -15.55 -16.33 -5.75
CA TRP A 172 -14.50 -16.25 -6.75
C TRP A 172 -13.82 -17.58 -6.99
N ASP A 173 -13.84 -18.05 -8.25
CA ASP A 173 -13.16 -19.27 -8.69
C ASP A 173 -11.85 -18.93 -9.43
N TYR A 174 -10.73 -19.15 -8.77
CA TYR A 174 -9.39 -18.90 -9.33
C TYR A 174 -9.03 -19.85 -10.48
N ALA A 175 -9.69 -21.00 -10.59
CA ALA A 175 -9.38 -22.05 -11.56
C ALA A 175 -10.63 -22.49 -12.34
N SER A 176 -11.41 -21.50 -12.78
CA SER A 176 -12.68 -21.71 -13.50
C SER A 176 -12.54 -22.55 -14.77
N ASN A 177 -11.39 -22.53 -15.44
CA ASN A 177 -11.09 -23.39 -16.58
C ASN A 177 -10.02 -24.45 -16.26
N LYS A 178 -10.46 -25.58 -15.69
CA LYS A 178 -9.60 -26.73 -15.36
C LYS A 178 -9.03 -27.45 -16.60
N SER A 179 -9.61 -27.23 -17.79
CA SER A 179 -9.17 -27.88 -19.03
C SER A 179 -7.90 -27.29 -19.65
N SER A 180 -7.55 -26.05 -19.29
CA SER A 180 -6.33 -25.36 -19.71
C SER A 180 -5.15 -25.52 -18.72
N VAL A 181 -5.36 -26.19 -17.59
CA VAL A 181 -4.29 -26.46 -16.63
C VAL A 181 -3.35 -27.51 -17.24
N PRO A 182 -2.03 -27.27 -17.30
CA PRO A 182 -1.08 -28.27 -17.79
C PRO A 182 -1.28 -29.59 -17.04
N LYS A 183 -1.42 -30.72 -17.76
CA LYS A 183 -1.61 -32.08 -17.21
C LYS A 183 -0.50 -32.56 -16.25
N ILE A 184 0.48 -31.71 -15.96
CA ILE A 184 1.61 -31.93 -15.05
C ILE A 184 1.13 -32.08 -13.59
N TYR A 185 0.01 -31.46 -13.23
CA TYR A 185 -0.56 -31.57 -11.89
C TYR A 185 -1.83 -32.42 -11.94
N ASN A 186 -1.78 -33.61 -11.33
CA ASN A 186 -2.93 -34.47 -11.14
C ASN A 186 -3.77 -33.91 -9.97
N ILE A 187 -4.57 -32.87 -10.21
CA ILE A 187 -5.39 -32.19 -9.20
C ILE A 187 -6.64 -33.04 -8.88
N SER A 188 -6.43 -34.28 -8.44
CA SER A 188 -7.48 -35.24 -8.08
C SER A 188 -7.49 -35.59 -6.59
N SER A 189 -6.61 -35.01 -5.76
CA SER A 189 -6.37 -35.51 -4.39
C SER A 189 -6.74 -34.60 -3.22
N TYR A 190 -7.39 -33.45 -3.42
CA TYR A 190 -7.83 -32.57 -2.31
C TYR A 190 -9.35 -32.34 -2.37
N GLU A 191 -10.10 -33.06 -1.53
CA GLU A 191 -11.58 -33.05 -1.43
C GLU A 191 -12.09 -32.36 -0.15
N GLU A 192 -12.41 -31.06 -0.21
CA GLU A 192 -13.39 -30.40 0.69
C GLU A 192 -14.24 -29.47 -0.16
N ARG A 193 -15.57 -29.30 0.00
CA ARG A 193 -16.49 -28.93 -1.12
C ARG A 193 -17.22 -27.56 -1.05
N CYS A 194 -17.34 -26.82 -2.17
CA CYS A 194 -18.28 -25.69 -2.41
C CYS A 194 -19.59 -26.12 -3.11
N ARG A 195 -20.71 -25.43 -2.85
CA ARG A 195 -22.08 -25.85 -3.19
C ARG A 195 -22.68 -25.03 -4.36
N ARG A 196 -23.07 -25.68 -5.46
CA ARG A 196 -24.07 -25.18 -6.45
C ARG A 196 -25.21 -26.18 -6.60
N GLU A 197 -26.36 -25.73 -7.09
CA GLU A 197 -27.63 -26.49 -7.24
C GLU A 197 -27.52 -27.84 -8.00
N ASN A 198 -26.40 -28.13 -8.69
CA ASN A 198 -26.19 -29.39 -9.41
C ASN A 198 -24.76 -29.95 -9.29
N GLY A 199 -24.16 -29.94 -8.09
CA GLY A 199 -22.95 -30.72 -7.79
C GLY A 199 -21.85 -29.96 -7.04
N PHE A 200 -20.89 -30.74 -6.52
CA PHE A 200 -19.84 -30.29 -5.58
C PHE A 200 -18.47 -30.13 -6.27
N LEU A 201 -17.73 -29.05 -5.96
CA LEU A 201 -16.32 -28.82 -6.36
C LEU A 201 -15.43 -28.64 -5.12
N PRO A 202 -14.11 -28.92 -5.16
CA PRO A 202 -13.23 -28.69 -4.02
C PRO A 202 -12.93 -27.21 -3.66
N LEU A 203 -12.77 -26.86 -2.37
CA LEU A 203 -12.60 -25.57 -1.67
C LEU A 203 -11.27 -24.88 -1.97
N SER A 204 -10.28 -25.62 -2.49
CA SER A 204 -8.94 -25.10 -2.76
C SER A 204 -8.88 -24.07 -3.90
N SER A 205 -9.92 -23.94 -4.72
CA SER A 205 -9.98 -23.00 -5.85
C SER A 205 -11.05 -21.91 -5.73
N CYS A 206 -12.00 -22.04 -4.80
CA CYS A 206 -13.13 -21.13 -4.66
C CYS A 206 -13.09 -20.45 -3.31
N TRP A 207 -12.98 -19.12 -3.32
CA TRP A 207 -12.94 -18.30 -2.11
C TRP A 207 -13.97 -17.19 -2.23
N GLU A 208 -14.63 -16.84 -1.13
CA GLU A 208 -15.33 -15.56 -1.07
C GLU A 208 -14.29 -14.44 -1.16
N SER A 209 -14.44 -13.58 -2.16
CA SER A 209 -13.57 -12.44 -2.39
C SER A 209 -14.41 -11.17 -2.48
N ILE A 210 -13.74 -10.03 -2.48
CA ILE A 210 -14.40 -8.75 -2.65
C ILE A 210 -13.95 -8.17 -3.97
N GLN A 211 -14.93 -7.93 -4.83
CA GLN A 211 -14.70 -7.31 -6.11
C GLN A 211 -15.16 -5.86 -6.06
N LEU A 212 -14.29 -4.99 -6.55
CA LEU A 212 -14.65 -3.60 -6.79
C LEU A 212 -15.30 -3.52 -8.17
N SER A 213 -16.59 -3.20 -8.22
CA SER A 213 -17.33 -3.00 -9.46
C SER A 213 -17.48 -1.51 -9.75
N CYS A 214 -17.35 -1.08 -11.02
CA CYS A 214 -17.74 0.28 -11.41
C CYS A 214 -19.05 0.32 -12.17
N ALA A 215 -19.76 1.43 -12.01
CA ALA A 215 -20.65 1.94 -13.03
C ALA A 215 -20.08 3.25 -13.58
N VAL A 216 -19.61 3.26 -14.83
CA VAL A 216 -19.24 4.51 -15.50
C VAL A 216 -20.52 5.14 -16.05
N HIS A 217 -21.05 6.14 -15.35
CA HIS A 217 -22.15 6.95 -15.89
C HIS A 217 -21.57 7.97 -16.88
N SER A 218 -21.19 7.53 -18.08
CA SER A 218 -21.15 8.47 -19.21
C SER A 218 -22.57 8.99 -19.39
N SER A 219 -22.74 10.28 -19.73
CA SER A 219 -24.03 10.97 -19.83
C SER A 219 -25.03 10.40 -20.86
N LYS A 220 -24.78 9.20 -21.39
CA LYS A 220 -25.74 8.40 -22.15
C LYS A 220 -26.25 7.28 -21.26
N ARG A 221 -27.56 7.30 -20.99
CA ARG A 221 -28.34 6.18 -20.43
C ARG A 221 -28.20 4.95 -21.33
N GLU A 222 -27.09 4.23 -21.21
CA GLU A 222 -26.96 2.88 -21.73
C GLU A 222 -26.11 2.08 -20.75
N GLY A 223 -26.72 1.04 -20.17
CA GLY A 223 -26.05 0.02 -19.36
C GLY A 223 -25.09 -0.82 -20.19
N LYS A 224 -24.04 -0.21 -20.74
CA LYS A 224 -22.99 -0.88 -21.52
C LYS A 224 -21.63 -0.21 -21.30
N ALA A 225 -20.90 -0.69 -20.31
CA ALA A 225 -19.44 -0.52 -20.24
C ALA A 225 -18.77 -1.65 -19.44
N ALA A 226 -19.12 -2.91 -19.76
CA ALA A 226 -18.39 -4.09 -19.28
C ALA A 226 -17.81 -4.94 -20.43
N LEU A 227 -17.93 -4.50 -21.69
CA LEU A 227 -17.93 -5.45 -22.80
C LEU A 227 -16.61 -5.68 -23.55
N ILE A 228 -15.50 -4.96 -23.31
CA ILE A 228 -14.26 -5.18 -24.11
C ILE A 228 -12.95 -5.26 -23.29
N THR A 229 -12.87 -4.72 -22.07
CA THR A 229 -11.67 -4.83 -21.21
C THR A 229 -11.79 -5.89 -20.10
N GLY A 230 -12.92 -6.59 -20.01
CA GLY A 230 -13.30 -7.42 -18.86
C GLY A 230 -12.69 -8.83 -18.76
N ILE A 231 -11.92 -9.29 -19.75
CA ILE A 231 -11.39 -10.68 -19.75
C ILE A 231 -10.07 -10.80 -18.98
N PHE A 232 -9.28 -9.72 -18.84
CA PHE A 232 -7.97 -9.75 -18.18
C PHE A 232 -7.95 -9.15 -16.76
N CYS A 233 -8.98 -8.38 -16.37
CA CYS A 233 -9.08 -7.74 -15.05
C CYS A 233 -9.98 -8.55 -14.10
N LEU A 234 -9.75 -9.86 -14.02
CA LEU A 234 -10.71 -10.76 -13.37
C LEU A 234 -10.88 -10.42 -11.86
N ASN A 235 -9.79 -10.19 -11.11
CA ASN A 235 -9.81 -9.77 -9.69
C ASN A 235 -9.46 -8.31 -9.43
N LEU A 236 -9.19 -7.53 -10.48
CA LEU A 236 -8.85 -6.13 -10.33
C LEU A 236 -10.12 -5.30 -10.36
N GLY A 237 -10.13 -4.22 -9.57
CA GLY A 237 -11.17 -3.22 -9.73
C GLY A 237 -11.08 -2.53 -11.11
N PRO A 238 -12.07 -1.67 -11.42
CA PRO A 238 -12.09 -0.89 -12.65
C PRO A 238 -10.83 -0.04 -12.89
N LEU A 239 -10.47 0.15 -14.16
CA LEU A 239 -9.39 1.05 -14.55
C LEU A 239 -9.85 2.51 -14.44
N LEU A 240 -9.19 3.27 -13.56
CA LEU A 240 -9.41 4.71 -13.39
C LEU A 240 -8.34 5.47 -14.18
N HIS A 241 -8.77 6.30 -15.12
CA HIS A 241 -7.87 7.12 -15.95
C HIS A 241 -8.02 8.60 -15.60
N ALA A 242 -6.90 9.29 -15.46
CA ALA A 242 -6.83 10.72 -15.22
C ALA A 242 -5.55 11.30 -15.83
N GLU A 243 -5.59 12.58 -16.19
CA GLU A 243 -4.43 13.34 -16.68
C GLU A 243 -3.89 14.25 -15.58
N VAL A 244 -2.64 14.69 -15.73
CA VAL A 244 -2.05 15.68 -14.84
C VAL A 244 -2.88 16.96 -14.85
N GLY A 245 -3.27 17.42 -13.67
CA GLY A 245 -4.13 18.57 -13.43
C GLY A 245 -5.60 18.22 -13.17
N ASP A 246 -6.02 16.99 -13.42
CA ASP A 246 -7.40 16.55 -13.18
C ASP A 246 -7.71 16.38 -11.68
N SER A 247 -9.00 16.36 -11.37
CA SER A 247 -9.52 15.92 -10.08
C SER A 247 -10.41 14.69 -10.27
N VAL A 248 -10.13 13.62 -9.54
CA VAL A 248 -10.91 12.39 -9.55
C VAL A 248 -11.86 12.39 -8.36
N LEU A 249 -13.16 12.30 -8.62
CA LEU A 249 -14.21 12.19 -7.63
C LEU A 249 -14.79 10.78 -7.67
N ILE A 250 -14.73 10.07 -6.55
CA ILE A 250 -15.21 8.69 -6.44
C ILE A 250 -16.36 8.66 -5.47
N VAL A 251 -17.55 8.33 -5.98
CA VAL A 251 -18.70 7.97 -5.15
C VAL A 251 -18.60 6.48 -4.87
N PHE A 252 -18.17 6.15 -3.66
CA PHE A 252 -17.92 4.78 -3.22
C PHE A 252 -19.08 4.27 -2.36
N LYS A 253 -19.67 3.14 -2.75
CA LYS A 253 -20.71 2.45 -1.98
C LYS A 253 -20.15 1.16 -1.39
N ASN A 254 -20.24 1.01 -0.07
CA ASN A 254 -19.89 -0.25 0.56
C ASN A 254 -21.13 -1.16 0.63
N LYS A 255 -21.16 -2.22 -0.19
CA LYS A 255 -22.23 -3.23 -0.18
C LYS A 255 -21.79 -4.54 0.48
N ALA A 256 -20.55 -4.60 0.97
CA ALA A 256 -19.99 -5.73 1.69
C ALA A 256 -20.35 -5.68 3.19
N SER A 257 -20.03 -6.75 3.90
CA SER A 257 -20.36 -6.93 5.33
C SER A 257 -19.38 -6.23 6.29
N ARG A 258 -18.21 -5.79 5.79
CA ARG A 258 -17.12 -5.20 6.57
C ARG A 258 -16.86 -3.73 6.18
N PRO A 259 -16.27 -2.90 7.05
CA PRO A 259 -15.85 -1.56 6.70
C PRO A 259 -14.75 -1.56 5.62
N TYR A 260 -14.90 -0.71 4.62
CA TYR A 260 -13.91 -0.52 3.55
C TYR A 260 -13.68 0.95 3.27
N SER A 261 -12.54 1.27 2.67
CA SER A 261 -12.24 2.59 2.13
C SER A 261 -11.67 2.46 0.72
N ILE A 262 -11.35 3.59 0.10
CA ILE A 262 -10.62 3.61 -1.16
C ILE A 262 -9.54 4.68 -1.13
N SER A 263 -8.30 4.25 -1.34
CA SER A 263 -7.10 5.08 -1.38
C SER A 263 -6.24 4.63 -2.55
N ALA A 264 -5.43 5.52 -3.12
CA ALA A 264 -4.57 5.20 -4.25
C ALA A 264 -3.13 5.66 -4.02
N HIS A 265 -2.20 4.88 -4.59
CA HIS A 265 -0.79 5.22 -4.67
C HIS A 265 -0.60 6.47 -5.54
N GLY A 266 0.44 7.22 -5.24
CA GLY A 266 0.90 8.35 -6.06
C GLY A 266 -0.01 9.58 -6.17
N ILE A 267 -1.28 9.54 -5.72
CA ILE A 267 -2.22 10.67 -5.83
C ILE A 267 -2.24 11.57 -4.59
N GLU A 268 -2.83 12.75 -4.71
CA GLU A 268 -3.08 13.66 -3.60
C GLU A 268 -4.51 13.47 -3.08
N GLU A 269 -4.69 12.90 -1.88
CA GLU A 269 -5.99 12.76 -1.24
C GLU A 269 -6.43 14.04 -0.54
N VAL A 270 -7.57 14.61 -0.93
CA VAL A 270 -8.12 15.82 -0.31
C VAL A 270 -8.92 15.44 0.94
N GLY A 271 -8.73 16.18 2.04
CA GLY A 271 -9.47 15.97 3.29
C GLY A 271 -8.73 15.18 4.38
N CYS A 272 -7.59 14.55 4.06
CA CYS A 272 -6.73 13.83 5.03
C CYS A 272 -5.73 14.78 5.74
N GLU A 273 -6.16 16.01 6.06
CA GLU A 273 -5.28 17.08 6.55
C GLU A 273 -5.09 17.04 8.08
N GLU A 274 -6.16 16.71 8.80
CA GLU A 274 -6.16 16.66 10.27
C GLU A 274 -5.91 15.23 10.81
N GLN A 275 -6.18 14.21 9.99
CA GLN A 275 -5.94 12.81 10.31
C GLN A 275 -5.23 12.13 9.14
N PRO A 276 -4.14 11.38 9.39
CA PRO A 276 -3.34 10.72 8.34
C PRO A 276 -4.06 9.50 7.72
N GLU A 277 -5.32 9.27 8.07
CA GLU A 277 -6.09 8.09 7.69
C GLU A 277 -7.21 8.47 6.76
N THR A 278 -7.32 7.70 5.68
CA THR A 278 -8.42 7.82 4.72
C THR A 278 -9.74 7.52 5.45
N PRO A 279 -10.81 8.31 5.21
CA PRO A 279 -12.12 8.04 5.79
C PRO A 279 -12.60 6.61 5.50
N ILE A 280 -13.22 5.96 6.47
CA ILE A 280 -13.77 4.60 6.33
C ILE A 280 -15.26 4.67 5.98
N THR A 281 -15.71 3.83 5.07
CA THR A 281 -17.13 3.67 4.70
C THR A 281 -17.69 2.40 5.33
N LEU A 282 -18.68 2.53 6.21
CA LEU A 282 -19.29 1.39 6.88
C LEU A 282 -20.21 0.61 5.92
N PRO A 283 -20.54 -0.66 6.24
CA PRO A 283 -21.49 -1.46 5.46
C PRO A 283 -22.81 -0.72 5.19
N GLY A 284 -23.22 -0.67 3.92
CA GLY A 284 -24.43 0.00 3.46
C GLY A 284 -24.29 1.50 3.17
N GLU A 285 -23.20 2.13 3.63
CA GLU A 285 -22.97 3.56 3.45
C GLU A 285 -22.41 3.92 2.07
N ILE A 286 -22.53 5.21 1.74
CA ILE A 286 -21.91 5.83 0.57
C ILE A 286 -21.02 6.95 1.07
N ASN A 287 -19.76 6.98 0.63
CA ASN A 287 -18.85 8.08 0.88
C ASN A 287 -18.25 8.59 -0.43
N THR A 288 -17.84 9.85 -0.44
CA THR A 288 -17.24 10.48 -1.62
C THR A 288 -15.78 10.83 -1.35
N TYR A 289 -14.89 10.25 -2.15
CA TYR A 289 -13.45 10.46 -2.08
C TYR A 289 -13.01 11.41 -3.19
N ARG A 290 -12.15 12.36 -2.87
CA ARG A 290 -11.60 13.31 -3.84
C ARG A 290 -10.09 13.19 -3.89
N TRP A 291 -9.58 12.91 -5.09
CA TRP A 291 -8.15 12.87 -5.37
C TRP A 291 -7.81 13.96 -6.38
N ASN A 292 -6.74 14.69 -6.13
CA ASN A 292 -6.14 15.55 -7.15
C ASN A 292 -4.98 14.81 -7.81
N VAL A 293 -4.73 15.12 -9.08
CA VAL A 293 -3.62 14.56 -9.86
C VAL A 293 -2.61 15.68 -10.15
N PRO A 294 -1.79 16.10 -9.16
CA PRO A 294 -0.73 17.08 -9.41
C PRO A 294 0.34 16.53 -10.36
N GLU A 295 1.23 17.40 -10.84
CA GLU A 295 2.33 17.03 -11.73
C GLU A 295 3.20 15.90 -11.16
N ARG A 296 3.45 15.92 -9.84
CA ARG A 296 4.19 14.87 -9.14
C ARG A 296 3.50 13.50 -9.14
N SER A 297 2.21 13.42 -9.46
CA SER A 297 1.45 12.16 -9.55
C SER A 297 1.49 11.56 -10.96
N GLY A 298 1.96 12.34 -11.93
CA GLY A 298 2.10 11.94 -13.33
C GLY A 298 3.49 11.38 -13.67
N PRO A 299 3.72 11.05 -14.95
CA PRO A 299 5.01 10.56 -15.43
C PRO A 299 6.18 11.48 -15.11
N GLY A 300 7.28 10.88 -14.66
CA GLY A 300 8.56 11.57 -14.56
C GLY A 300 9.19 11.83 -15.94
N LYS A 301 10.37 12.46 -15.94
CA LYS A 301 11.10 12.84 -17.16
C LYS A 301 11.44 11.66 -18.07
N THR A 302 11.68 10.49 -17.48
CA THR A 302 12.06 9.27 -18.19
C THR A 302 10.97 8.20 -18.20
N ASP A 303 9.81 8.49 -17.60
CA ASP A 303 8.66 7.59 -17.68
C ASP A 303 7.99 7.66 -19.06
N PRO A 304 7.24 6.60 -19.44
CA PRO A 304 6.30 6.68 -20.55
C PRO A 304 5.18 7.69 -20.26
N ASN A 305 4.43 8.08 -21.30
CA ASN A 305 3.33 9.05 -21.19
C ASN A 305 2.22 8.66 -20.19
N CYS A 306 2.14 7.38 -19.81
CA CYS A 306 1.20 6.88 -18.81
C CYS A 306 1.95 5.99 -17.81
N ILE A 307 1.78 6.27 -16.52
CA ILE A 307 2.24 5.41 -15.43
C ILE A 307 1.04 4.83 -14.68
N THR A 308 1.24 3.72 -13.98
CA THR A 308 0.18 2.99 -13.28
C THR A 308 0.32 3.13 -11.77
N TRP A 309 -0.82 3.32 -11.11
CA TRP A 309 -0.94 3.31 -9.66
C TRP A 309 -1.95 2.26 -9.22
N VAL A 310 -1.75 1.69 -8.04
CA VAL A 310 -2.69 0.76 -7.42
C VAL A 310 -3.58 1.53 -6.46
N TYR A 311 -4.87 1.20 -6.44
CA TYR A 311 -5.79 1.63 -5.41
C TYR A 311 -6.31 0.43 -4.62
N TYR A 312 -6.60 0.66 -3.35
CA TYR A 312 -6.85 -0.38 -2.36
C TYR A 312 -7.61 0.19 -1.16
N SER A 313 -8.17 -0.67 -0.31
CA SER A 313 -8.77 -0.27 0.96
C SER A 313 -7.69 -0.09 2.03
N THR A 314 -7.79 0.97 2.81
CA THR A 314 -6.92 1.27 3.95
C THR A 314 -7.55 0.90 5.29
N ALA A 315 -8.83 0.49 5.32
CA ALA A 315 -9.54 0.08 6.53
C ALA A 315 -8.82 -1.04 7.30
N ASN A 316 -8.30 -2.01 6.56
CA ASN A 316 -7.32 -2.97 7.04
C ASN A 316 -6.38 -3.24 5.87
N PHE A 317 -5.10 -2.86 5.98
CA PHE A 317 -4.19 -3.01 4.86
C PHE A 317 -3.87 -4.49 4.54
N VAL A 318 -3.97 -5.38 5.52
CA VAL A 318 -3.58 -6.79 5.38
C VAL A 318 -4.77 -7.69 5.00
N LYS A 319 -6.01 -7.24 5.24
CA LYS A 319 -7.24 -8.05 5.14
C LYS A 319 -8.38 -7.37 4.38
#